data_AF-A0A6M5J6K5-F1
#
_entry.id   AF-A0A6M5J6K5-F1
#
_cell.length_a   1.000
_cell.length_b   1.000
_cell.length_c   1.000
_cell.angle_alpha   90.00
_cell.angle_beta   90.00
_cell.angle_gamma   90.00
#
_symmetry.space_group_name_H-M   'P 1'
#
loop_
_entity.id
_entity.type
_entity.pdbx_description
1 polymer ?
#
loop_
_entity_poly.entity_id
_entity_poly.type
_entity_poly.pdbx_seq_one_letter_code
_entity_poly.pdbx_strand_id
1 'polypeptide(L)'
;MIQITVHVPDHRVKEFYARFGEFISETPDPHTPIEVDSRLLPAWVEADDALITAERFWKEVSLPGRSVLLCMARAAMKSTAFISAEDLAQALQHPKGKSGVAGILGGVGKAIRRADLPVYSTRSGGSWHYIWDWDGEVYAMEPKVAELLRMASNLPSRDR
;
A
#
# COMPACT_ATOMS: atom_id res chain seq x y z
N MET A 1 -14.78 -30.66 -24.34
CA MET A 1 -13.67 -29.97 -23.64
C MET A 1 -13.43 -28.66 -24.37
N ILE A 2 -13.66 -27.52 -23.71
CA ILE A 2 -13.49 -26.19 -24.32
C ILE A 2 -12.14 -25.67 -23.84
N GLN A 3 -11.25 -25.33 -24.77
CA GLN A 3 -10.00 -24.67 -24.45
C GLN A 3 -10.25 -23.18 -24.34
N ILE A 4 -10.00 -22.62 -23.16
CA ILE A 4 -10.10 -21.18 -22.90
C ILE A 4 -8.68 -20.64 -22.72
N THR A 5 -8.29 -19.67 -23.54
CA THR A 5 -7.03 -18.94 -23.42
C THR A 5 -7.31 -17.57 -22.85
N VAL A 6 -6.71 -17.24 -21.70
CA VAL A 6 -6.85 -15.94 -21.04
C VAL A 6 -5.52 -15.21 -21.13
N HIS A 7 -5.54 -13.99 -21.67
CA HIS A 7 -4.40 -13.10 -21.63
C HIS A 7 -4.41 -12.31 -20.32
N VAL A 8 -3.43 -12.58 -19.47
CA VAL A 8 -3.26 -11.91 -18.18
C VAL A 8 -2.01 -11.02 -18.29
N PRO A 9 -2.11 -9.71 -18.00
CA PRO A 9 -0.94 -8.84 -17.93
C PRO A 9 0.08 -9.38 -16.92
N ASP A 10 1.38 -9.28 -17.23
CA ASP A 10 2.46 -9.89 -16.42
C ASP A 10 2.38 -9.51 -14.93
N HIS A 11 2.03 -8.25 -14.62
CA HIS A 11 1.88 -7.76 -13.25
C HIS A 11 0.69 -8.36 -12.48
N ARG A 12 -0.29 -8.93 -13.20
CA ARG A 12 -1.46 -9.59 -12.60
C ARG A 12 -1.35 -11.11 -12.61
N VAL A 13 -0.28 -11.68 -13.16
CA VAL A 13 -0.14 -13.15 -13.27
C VAL A 13 -0.16 -13.81 -11.88
N LYS A 14 0.51 -13.23 -10.89
CA LYS A 14 0.49 -13.74 -9.51
C LYS A 14 -0.91 -13.67 -8.88
N GLU A 15 -1.59 -12.54 -9.07
CA GLU A 15 -2.96 -12.32 -8.61
C GLU A 15 -3.93 -13.30 -9.30
N PHE A 16 -3.78 -13.50 -10.60
CA PHE A 16 -4.59 -14.43 -11.39
C PHE A 16 -4.44 -15.87 -10.92
N TYR A 17 -3.21 -16.35 -10.69
CA TYR A 17 -3.03 -17.73 -10.19
C TYR A 17 -3.57 -17.92 -8.78
N ALA A 18 -3.50 -16.90 -7.91
CA ALA A 18 -4.16 -16.94 -6.61
C ALA A 18 -5.70 -17.06 -6.78
N ARG A 19 -6.31 -16.18 -7.58
CA ARG A 19 -7.76 -16.19 -7.87
C ARG A 19 -8.23 -17.45 -8.59
N PHE A 20 -7.43 -18.00 -9.49
CA PHE A 20 -7.75 -19.22 -10.24
C PHE A 20 -7.64 -20.46 -9.36
N GLY A 21 -6.63 -20.51 -8.49
CA GLY A 21 -6.52 -21.55 -7.45
C GLY A 21 -7.74 -21.53 -6.52
N GLU A 22 -8.13 -20.34 -6.03
CA GLU A 22 -9.33 -20.12 -5.22
C GLU A 22 -10.63 -20.52 -5.94
N PHE A 23 -10.75 -20.23 -7.24
CA PHE A 23 -11.90 -20.60 -8.07
C PHE A 23 -12.07 -22.12 -8.22
N ILE A 24 -10.98 -22.87 -8.34
CA ILE A 24 -11.01 -24.34 -8.47
C ILE A 24 -11.34 -25.03 -7.14
N SER A 25 -11.07 -24.40 -5.99
CA SER A 25 -11.29 -24.96 -4.65
C SER A 25 -12.72 -24.84 -4.07
N GLU A 26 -13.72 -24.55 -4.91
CA GLU A 26 -15.15 -24.35 -4.60
C GLU A 26 -15.52 -23.03 -3.89
N THR A 27 -16.19 -22.17 -4.68
CA THR A 27 -16.88 -20.89 -4.42
C THR A 27 -16.03 -19.70 -3.96
N PRO A 28 -15.47 -18.92 -4.90
CA PRO A 28 -14.86 -17.64 -4.58
C PRO A 28 -15.95 -16.58 -4.38
N ASP A 29 -16.05 -16.04 -3.17
CA ASP A 29 -16.66 -14.72 -3.02
C ASP A 29 -15.66 -13.70 -3.63
N PRO A 30 -16.05 -12.93 -4.67
CA PRO A 30 -15.19 -11.91 -5.26
C PRO A 30 -14.76 -10.80 -4.27
N HIS A 31 -15.39 -10.74 -3.10
CA HIS A 31 -15.00 -9.90 -1.97
C HIS A 31 -14.03 -10.59 -1.00
N THR A 32 -13.63 -11.84 -1.24
CA THR A 32 -12.65 -12.54 -0.41
C THR A 32 -11.27 -11.91 -0.61
N PRO A 33 -10.63 -11.44 0.47
CA PRO A 33 -9.30 -10.83 0.40
C PRO A 33 -8.25 -11.85 -0.08
N ILE A 34 -7.31 -11.40 -0.90
CA ILE A 34 -6.19 -12.24 -1.36
C ILE A 34 -5.16 -12.33 -0.23
N GLU A 35 -4.64 -13.51 0.07
CA GLU A 35 -3.51 -13.64 0.99
C GLU A 35 -2.19 -13.26 0.31
N VAL A 36 -1.53 -12.21 0.82
CA VAL A 36 -0.24 -11.77 0.27
C VAL A 36 0.85 -11.82 1.33
N ASP A 37 2.04 -12.25 0.92
CA ASP A 37 3.24 -12.10 1.73
C ASP A 37 3.50 -10.61 1.90
N SER A 38 3.65 -10.16 3.15
CA SER A 38 3.77 -8.74 3.48
C SER A 38 5.03 -8.10 2.87
N ARG A 39 5.96 -8.91 2.38
CA ARG A 39 7.18 -8.48 1.68
C ARG A 39 7.01 -8.38 0.15
N LEU A 40 5.83 -8.62 -0.39
CA LEU A 40 5.55 -8.47 -1.82
C LEU A 40 5.01 -7.08 -2.15
N LEU A 41 5.24 -6.64 -3.39
CA LEU A 41 4.60 -5.44 -3.93
C LEU A 41 3.10 -5.71 -4.13
N PRO A 42 2.21 -4.78 -3.71
CA PRO A 42 0.79 -4.92 -3.97
C PRO A 42 0.50 -4.68 -5.46
N ALA A 43 -0.41 -5.47 -6.04
CA ALA A 43 -0.65 -5.50 -7.49
C ALA A 43 -1.00 -4.13 -8.10
N TRP A 44 -1.68 -3.25 -7.33
CA TRP A 44 -2.03 -1.89 -7.78
C TRP A 44 -0.81 -1.03 -8.13
N VAL A 45 0.35 -1.31 -7.54
CA VAL A 45 1.60 -0.55 -7.78
C VAL A 45 2.19 -0.85 -9.17
N GLU A 46 1.87 -2.01 -9.72
CA GLU A 46 2.34 -2.46 -11.03
C GLU A 46 1.29 -2.26 -12.14
N ALA A 47 0.10 -1.76 -11.79
CA ALA A 47 -0.96 -1.47 -12.75
C ALA A 47 -0.64 -0.23 -13.60
N ASP A 48 -1.18 -0.17 -14.82
CA ASP A 48 -0.98 0.96 -15.74
C ASP A 48 -1.51 2.29 -15.17
N ASP A 49 -2.48 2.23 -14.26
CA ASP A 49 -3.09 3.38 -13.57
C ASP A 49 -2.53 3.63 -12.16
N ALA A 50 -1.40 3.00 -11.80
CA ALA A 50 -0.82 3.08 -10.46
C ALA A 50 -0.59 4.52 -9.98
N LEU A 51 -0.12 5.41 -10.86
CA LEU A 51 0.09 6.83 -10.51
C LEU A 51 -1.24 7.55 -10.23
N ILE A 52 -2.28 7.31 -11.03
CA ILE A 52 -3.62 7.90 -10.83
C ILE A 52 -4.19 7.43 -9.49
N THR A 53 -4.01 6.16 -9.17
CA THR A 53 -4.40 5.58 -7.88
C THR A 53 -3.63 6.21 -6.72
N ALA A 54 -2.31 6.40 -6.84
CA ALA A 54 -1.49 7.07 -5.85
C ALA A 54 -1.89 8.54 -5.64
N GLU A 55 -2.24 9.27 -6.72
CA GLU A 55 -2.76 10.63 -6.64
C GLU A 55 -4.09 10.72 -5.91
N ARG A 56 -5.04 9.82 -6.22
CA ARG A 56 -6.34 9.75 -5.55
C ARG A 56 -6.14 9.49 -4.06
N PHE A 57 -5.26 8.55 -3.72
CA PHE A 57 -4.86 8.31 -2.34
C PHE A 57 -4.24 9.56 -1.71
N TRP A 58 -3.28 10.20 -2.36
CA TRP A 58 -2.58 11.37 -1.82
C TRP A 58 -3.52 12.51 -1.44
N LYS A 59 -4.57 12.74 -2.25
CA LYS A 59 -5.62 13.74 -1.99
C LYS A 59 -6.41 13.46 -0.71
N GLU A 60 -6.61 12.20 -0.36
CA GLU A 60 -7.35 11.78 0.84
C GLU A 60 -6.53 11.82 2.14
N VAL A 61 -5.20 11.89 2.01
CA VAL A 61 -4.27 11.90 3.15
C VAL A 61 -4.13 13.31 3.74
N SER A 62 -4.22 13.41 5.06
CA SER A 62 -4.00 14.67 5.80
C SER A 62 -2.55 15.14 5.72
N LEU A 63 -2.29 16.43 5.97
CA LEU A 63 -0.92 16.96 5.96
C LEU A 63 0.05 16.20 6.89
N PRO A 64 -0.29 15.88 8.15
CA PRO A 64 0.57 15.06 9.00
C PRO A 64 0.82 13.66 8.41
N GLY A 65 -0.19 13.05 7.78
CA GLY A 65 -0.05 11.76 7.10
C GLY A 65 0.93 11.84 5.93
N ARG A 66 0.82 12.89 5.10
CA ARG A 66 1.73 13.13 3.97
C ARG A 66 3.17 13.31 4.46
N SER A 67 3.39 14.01 5.56
CA SER A 67 4.72 14.17 6.15
C SER A 67 5.34 12.83 6.58
N VAL A 68 4.56 11.97 7.26
CA VAL A 68 5.02 10.62 7.62
C VAL A 68 5.34 9.80 6.38
N LEU A 69 4.44 9.78 5.39
CA LEU A 69 4.62 9.03 4.16
C LEU A 69 5.83 9.50 3.36
N LEU A 70 6.08 10.81 3.26
CA LEU A 70 7.27 11.32 2.58
C LEU A 70 8.56 11.00 3.34
N CYS A 71 8.53 10.99 4.67
CA CYS A 71 9.68 10.55 5.46
C CYS A 71 10.05 9.10 5.10
N MET A 72 9.06 8.20 5.11
CA MET A 72 9.24 6.80 4.71
C MET A 72 9.67 6.67 3.25
N ALA A 73 9.03 7.42 2.34
CA ALA A 73 9.33 7.36 0.92
C ALA A 73 10.75 7.87 0.62
N ARG A 74 11.29 8.84 1.37
CA ARG A 74 12.67 9.29 1.21
C ARG A 74 13.69 8.28 1.71
N ALA A 75 13.33 7.42 2.67
CA ALA A 75 14.18 6.32 3.07
C ALA A 75 14.15 5.17 2.04
N ALA A 76 12.99 4.91 1.44
CA ALA A 76 12.78 3.84 0.45
C ALA A 76 13.14 4.29 -0.98
N MET A 77 14.39 4.74 -1.19
CA MET A 77 14.84 5.20 -2.52
C MET A 77 15.33 4.07 -3.41
N LYS A 78 16.17 3.18 -2.87
CA LYS A 78 16.83 2.11 -3.64
C LYS A 78 16.49 0.70 -3.15
N SER A 79 16.13 0.58 -1.87
CA SER A 79 15.77 -0.67 -1.21
C SER A 79 14.61 -0.43 -0.28
N THR A 80 13.92 -1.50 0.12
CA THR A 80 12.88 -1.45 1.15
C THR A 80 13.41 -0.71 2.37
N ALA A 81 12.68 0.33 2.80
CA ALA A 81 13.01 1.02 4.04
C ALA A 81 12.32 0.31 5.19
N PHE A 82 13.06 0.08 6.28
CA PHE A 82 12.52 -0.36 7.55
C PHE A 82 12.75 0.77 8.55
N ILE A 83 11.69 1.31 9.13
CA ILE A 83 11.76 2.46 10.03
C ILE A 83 10.90 2.19 11.25
N SER A 84 11.47 2.31 12.44
CA SER A 84 10.68 2.16 13.67
C SER A 84 9.74 3.34 13.87
N ALA A 85 8.67 3.14 14.65
CA ALA A 85 7.78 4.22 15.03
C ALA A 85 8.50 5.33 15.83
N GLU A 86 9.57 4.98 16.54
CA GLU A 86 10.41 5.92 17.30
C GLU A 86 11.26 6.77 16.35
N ASP A 87 11.91 6.17 15.36
CA ASP A 87 12.71 6.89 14.37
C ASP A 87 11.85 7.84 13.54
N LEU A 88 10.63 7.42 13.17
CA LEU A 88 9.65 8.31 12.52
C LEU A 88 9.27 9.48 13.42
N ALA A 89 9.04 9.23 14.71
CA ALA A 89 8.68 10.28 15.64
C ALA A 89 9.83 11.28 15.84
N GLN A 90 11.07 10.79 15.91
CA GLN A 90 12.27 11.62 16.02
C GLN A 90 12.50 12.43 14.74
N ALA A 91 12.42 11.80 13.57
CA ALA A 91 12.59 12.47 12.28
C ALA A 91 11.56 13.59 12.03
N LEU A 92 10.35 13.41 12.56
CA LEU A 92 9.25 14.38 12.44
C LEU A 92 9.12 15.31 13.65
N GLN A 93 9.98 15.15 14.67
CA GLN A 93 9.91 15.87 15.95
C GLN A 93 8.49 15.84 16.55
N HIS A 94 7.82 14.69 16.48
CA HIS A 94 6.42 14.59 16.84
C HIS A 94 6.23 14.65 18.37
N PRO A 95 5.42 15.59 18.91
CA PRO A 95 5.35 15.86 20.35
C PRO A 95 4.78 14.70 21.20
N LYS A 96 4.09 13.75 20.55
CA LYS A 96 3.54 12.55 21.18
C LYS A 96 4.36 11.28 20.93
N GLY A 97 5.59 11.40 20.41
CA GLY A 97 6.46 10.27 20.12
C GLY A 97 5.83 9.23 19.18
N LYS A 98 6.23 7.96 19.34
CA LYS A 98 5.71 6.82 18.57
C LYS A 98 4.19 6.67 18.55
N SER A 99 3.51 6.98 19.66
CA SER A 99 2.05 6.91 19.76
C SER A 99 1.36 7.93 18.84
N GLY A 100 2.00 9.09 18.64
CA GLY A 100 1.54 10.09 17.70
C GLY A 100 1.64 9.62 16.24
N VAL A 101 2.77 9.00 15.89
CA VAL A 101 2.99 8.40 14.55
C VAL A 101 1.94 7.32 14.27
N ALA A 102 1.69 6.42 15.22
CA ALA A 102 0.67 5.39 15.09
C ALA A 102 -0.73 5.98 14.86
N GLY A 103 -1.08 7.06 15.59
CA GLY A 103 -2.35 7.78 15.39
C GLY A 103 -2.48 8.40 14.00
N ILE A 104 -1.40 9.00 13.49
CA ILE A 104 -1.37 9.56 12.13
C ILE A 104 -1.57 8.45 11.10
N LEU A 105 -0.80 7.35 11.20
CA LEU A 105 -0.90 6.22 10.26
C LEU A 105 -2.26 5.51 10.33
N GLY A 106 -2.91 5.48 11.49
CA GLY A 106 -4.31 5.06 11.61
C GLY A 106 -5.27 5.97 10.83
N GLY A 107 -5.01 7.28 10.80
CA GLY A 107 -5.71 8.22 9.92
C GLY A 107 -5.43 7.99 8.44
N VAL A 108 -4.18 7.65 8.08
CA VAL A 108 -3.81 7.29 6.71
C VAL A 108 -4.51 5.99 6.28
N GLY A 109 -4.65 5.00 7.16
CA GLY A 109 -5.44 3.79 6.91
C GLY A 109 -6.90 4.09 6.54
N LYS A 110 -7.50 5.15 7.10
CA LYS A 110 -8.84 5.62 6.69
C LYS A 110 -8.82 6.26 5.29
N ALA A 111 -7.77 7.00 4.95
CA ALA A 111 -7.60 7.58 3.62
C ALA A 111 -7.43 6.51 2.53
N ILE A 112 -6.74 5.41 2.82
CA ILE A 112 -6.65 4.24 1.93
C ILE A 112 -8.05 3.75 1.53
N ARG A 113 -8.95 3.60 2.51
CA ARG A 113 -10.34 3.18 2.26
C ARG A 113 -11.12 4.20 1.43
N ARG A 114 -10.96 5.50 1.71
CA ARG A 114 -11.61 6.57 0.91
C ARG A 114 -11.10 6.65 -0.52
N ALA A 115 -9.85 6.26 -0.74
CA ALA A 115 -9.22 6.21 -2.04
C ALA A 115 -9.53 4.93 -2.82
N ASP A 116 -10.38 4.05 -2.27
CA ASP A 116 -10.77 2.78 -2.88
C ASP A 116 -9.55 1.93 -3.30
N LEU A 117 -8.52 1.94 -2.45
CA LEU A 117 -7.35 1.09 -2.66
C LEU A 117 -7.70 -0.37 -2.37
N PRO A 118 -7.25 -1.32 -3.21
CA PRO A 118 -7.54 -2.74 -3.01
C PRO A 118 -7.15 -3.20 -1.61
N VAL A 119 -7.99 -4.06 -1.05
CA VAL A 119 -7.78 -4.71 0.25
C VAL A 119 -7.35 -6.14 0.00
N TYR A 120 -6.30 -6.55 0.68
CA TYR A 120 -5.83 -7.92 0.72
C TYR A 120 -5.75 -8.36 2.19
N SER A 121 -5.46 -9.62 2.45
CA SER A 121 -5.20 -10.13 3.79
C SER A 121 -3.72 -10.54 3.90
N THR A 122 -3.11 -10.32 5.05
CA THR A 122 -1.81 -10.91 5.35
C THR A 122 -2.01 -12.37 5.78
N ARG A 123 -0.95 -13.18 5.69
CA ARG A 123 -0.94 -14.55 6.25
C ARG A 123 -1.27 -14.63 7.75
N SER A 124 -1.13 -13.52 8.48
CA SER A 124 -1.49 -13.39 9.89
C SER A 124 -2.95 -12.98 10.13
N GLY A 125 -3.76 -12.82 9.08
CA GLY A 125 -5.19 -12.47 9.16
C GLY A 125 -5.48 -10.96 9.25
N GLY A 126 -4.47 -10.09 9.08
CA GLY A 126 -4.65 -8.64 9.05
C GLY A 126 -5.07 -8.12 7.66
N SER A 127 -5.60 -6.89 7.57
CA SER A 127 -5.87 -6.24 6.28
C SER A 127 -4.61 -5.58 5.70
N TRP A 128 -4.35 -5.84 4.44
CA TRP A 128 -3.25 -5.39 3.60
C TRP A 128 -3.78 -4.40 2.56
N HIS A 129 -3.09 -3.31 2.25
CA HIS A 129 -3.53 -2.38 1.21
C HIS A 129 -2.36 -1.72 0.45
N TYR A 130 -1.16 -2.29 0.52
CA TYR A 130 0.00 -1.50 0.98
C TYR A 130 0.32 -0.16 0.30
N ILE A 131 0.45 0.83 1.20
CA ILE A 131 1.37 1.97 1.11
C ILE A 131 2.60 1.73 2.03
N TRP A 132 2.45 0.99 3.15
CA TRP A 132 3.53 0.51 4.03
C TRP A 132 3.10 -0.72 4.85
N ASP A 133 4.04 -1.60 5.22
CA ASP A 133 3.88 -2.76 6.13
C ASP A 133 4.14 -2.37 7.59
N TRP A 134 3.57 -3.11 8.54
CA TRP A 134 3.90 -3.07 9.97
C TRP A 134 4.00 -4.49 10.51
N ASP A 135 5.17 -4.88 11.01
CA ASP A 135 5.41 -6.24 11.54
C ASP A 135 5.21 -6.35 13.06
N GLY A 136 4.90 -5.24 13.74
CA GLY A 136 4.85 -5.16 15.21
C GLY A 136 5.95 -4.29 15.81
N GLU A 137 7.03 -4.03 15.06
CA GLU A 137 8.19 -3.28 15.52
C GLU A 137 8.63 -2.19 14.53
N VAL A 138 8.63 -2.49 13.24
CA VAL A 138 9.06 -1.58 12.18
C VAL A 138 8.02 -1.44 11.07
N TYR A 139 7.97 -0.24 10.50
CA TYR A 139 7.25 0.01 9.28
C TYR A 139 8.13 -0.29 8.08
N ALA A 140 7.62 -1.02 7.09
CA ALA A 140 8.32 -1.27 5.83
C ALA A 140 7.70 -0.50 4.67
N MET A 141 8.49 0.10 3.80
CA MET A 141 8.01 0.70 2.54
C MET A 141 8.87 0.26 1.38
N GLU A 142 8.22 -0.32 0.37
CA GLU A 142 8.87 -0.75 -0.86
C GLU A 142 9.24 0.46 -1.76
N PRO A 143 10.38 0.42 -2.48
CA PRO A 143 10.84 1.54 -3.30
C PRO A 143 9.85 1.97 -4.38
N LYS A 144 9.11 1.01 -4.95
CA LYS A 144 8.15 1.28 -6.02
C LYS A 144 6.91 2.03 -5.51
N VAL A 145 6.43 1.68 -4.31
CA VAL A 145 5.39 2.44 -3.61
C VAL A 145 5.89 3.84 -3.31
N ALA A 146 7.10 3.95 -2.75
CA ALA A 146 7.70 5.22 -2.41
C ALA A 146 7.88 6.16 -3.61
N GLU A 147 8.24 5.60 -4.78
CA GLU A 147 8.31 6.33 -6.05
C GLU A 147 6.97 6.96 -6.42
N LEU A 148 5.89 6.17 -6.41
CA LEU A 148 4.54 6.65 -6.73
C LEU A 148 4.09 7.76 -5.77
N LEU A 149 4.36 7.63 -4.46
CA LEU A 149 4.03 8.67 -3.48
C LEU A 149 4.80 9.97 -3.72
N ARG A 150 6.10 9.89 -4.03
CA ARG A 150 6.91 11.07 -4.34
C ARG A 150 6.40 11.75 -5.61
N MET A 151 6.07 11.00 -6.65
CA MET A 151 5.48 11.54 -7.87
C MET A 151 4.12 12.21 -7.58
N ALA A 152 3.23 11.54 -6.85
CA ALA A 152 1.94 12.09 -6.43
C ALA A 152 2.08 13.37 -5.60
N SER A 153 3.14 13.49 -4.80
CA SER A 153 3.41 14.67 -3.97
C SER A 153 3.91 15.91 -4.74
N ASN A 154 4.51 15.70 -5.92
CA ASN A 154 5.09 16.77 -6.73
C ASN A 154 4.09 17.37 -7.72
N LEU A 155 2.89 16.82 -7.82
CA LEU A 155 1.87 17.39 -8.69
C LEU A 155 1.33 18.68 -8.07
N PRO A 156 1.21 19.77 -8.85
CA PRO A 156 0.56 20.97 -8.37
C PRO A 156 -0.85 20.59 -7.94
N SER A 157 -1.22 20.98 -6.72
CA SER A 157 -2.60 20.91 -6.25
C SER A 157 -3.46 21.62 -7.29
N ARG A 158 -4.11 20.87 -8.18
CA ARG A 158 -5.16 21.46 -9.03
C ARG A 158 -6.27 21.85 -8.07
N ASP A 159 -6.38 23.16 -7.89
CA ASP A 159 -7.26 23.86 -6.97
C ASP A 159 -8.65 23.19 -6.86
N ARG A 160 -9.13 23.09 -5.62
CA ARG A 160 -10.57 23.09 -5.32
C ARG A 160 -10.88 24.39 -4.61
#